data_AF-A0A161LP54-F1
#
_entry.id   AF-A0A161LP54-F1
#
_cell.length_a   1.000
_cell.length_b   1.000
_cell.length_c   1.000
_cell.angle_alpha   90.00
_cell.angle_beta   90.00
_cell.angle_gamma   90.00
#
_symmetry.space_group_name_H-M   'P 1'
#
loop_
_entity.id
_entity.type
_entity.pdbx_description
1 polymer ?
#
loop_
_entity_poly.entity_id
_entity_poly.type
_entity_poly.pdbx_seq_one_letter_code
_entity_poly.pdbx_strand_id
1 'polypeptide(L)'
;MERKHDIAHTGRTDHVQAQRERDARERLLRLGADALDARPWRPAPTPTSAVDLVQFALWRWADLGPEDVLSALALLPAARAEIEELEAGLLFTARSAGLTWAQMAHAMGFNSPQACQQRYTRLAARQDDGS
;
A
#
# COMPACT_ATOMS: atom_id res chain seq x y z
N MET A 1 -14.65 -29.24 -10.32
CA MET A 1 -15.54 -28.16 -9.82
C MET A 1 -14.84 -27.28 -8.75
N GLU A 2 -13.53 -27.43 -8.50
CA GLU A 2 -12.79 -26.65 -7.47
C GLU A 2 -12.66 -25.15 -7.73
N ARG A 3 -12.39 -24.69 -8.96
CA ARG A 3 -12.08 -23.27 -9.24
C ARG A 3 -13.14 -22.26 -8.79
N LYS A 4 -14.41 -22.66 -8.66
CA LYS A 4 -15.51 -21.78 -8.25
C LYS A 4 -15.56 -21.58 -6.72
N HIS A 5 -15.08 -22.54 -5.94
CA HIS A 5 -15.00 -22.42 -4.48
C HIS A 5 -13.81 -21.56 -4.04
N ASP A 6 -12.67 -21.64 -4.73
CA ASP A 6 -11.47 -20.85 -4.40
C ASP A 6 -11.70 -19.34 -4.60
N ILE A 7 -12.28 -18.94 -5.73
CA ILE A 7 -12.58 -17.52 -6.03
C ILE A 7 -13.57 -16.93 -5.01
N ALA A 8 -14.58 -17.70 -4.60
CA ALA A 8 -15.56 -17.27 -3.61
C ALA A 8 -14.95 -17.13 -2.20
N HIS A 9 -13.96 -17.98 -1.86
CA HIS A 9 -13.23 -17.89 -0.60
C HIS A 9 -12.29 -16.68 -0.57
N THR A 10 -11.59 -16.40 -1.67
CA THR A 10 -10.75 -15.21 -1.85
C THR A 10 -11.59 -13.94 -1.73
N GLY A 11 -12.68 -13.80 -2.50
CA GLY A 11 -13.54 -12.61 -2.43
C GLY A 11 -14.15 -12.35 -1.04
N ARG A 12 -14.54 -13.42 -0.32
CA ARG A 12 -15.01 -13.27 1.08
C ARG A 12 -13.90 -12.80 2.03
N THR A 13 -12.67 -13.31 1.83
CA THR A 13 -11.51 -12.92 2.64
C THR A 13 -11.12 -11.47 2.37
N ASP A 14 -11.18 -11.04 1.10
CA ASP A 14 -10.92 -9.67 0.68
C ASP A 14 -11.93 -8.69 1.27
N HIS A 15 -13.23 -9.03 1.28
CA HIS A 15 -14.25 -8.21 1.94
C HIS A 15 -14.05 -8.08 3.46
N VAL A 16 -13.64 -9.16 4.13
CA VAL A 16 -13.31 -9.12 5.56
C VAL A 16 -12.09 -8.25 5.82
N GLN A 17 -11.07 -8.36 4.97
CA GLN A 17 -9.86 -7.54 5.07
C GLN A 17 -10.17 -6.05 4.82
N ALA A 18 -10.94 -5.74 3.79
CA ALA A 18 -11.37 -4.37 3.48
C ALA A 18 -12.24 -3.76 4.59
N GLN A 19 -13.05 -4.57 5.30
CA GLN A 19 -13.77 -4.09 6.48
C GLN A 19 -12.82 -3.75 7.63
N ARG A 20 -11.87 -4.64 7.94
CA ARG A 20 -10.87 -4.41 9.00
C ARG A 20 -10.05 -3.14 8.74
N GLU A 21 -9.65 -2.91 7.49
CA GLU A 21 -8.92 -1.71 7.09
C GLU A 21 -9.74 -0.43 7.28
N ARG A 22 -11.03 -0.46 6.93
CA ARG A 22 -11.95 0.66 7.16
C ARG A 22 -12.12 0.96 8.65
N ASP A 23 -12.40 -0.06 9.45
CA ASP A 23 -12.57 0.09 10.90
C ASP A 23 -11.30 0.64 11.56
N ALA A 24 -10.13 0.14 11.16
CA ALA A 24 -8.83 0.58 11.66
C ALA A 24 -8.53 2.04 11.30
N ARG A 25 -8.84 2.45 10.06
CA ARG A 25 -8.70 3.83 9.59
C ARG A 25 -9.57 4.77 10.41
N GLU A 26 -10.85 4.45 10.58
CA GLU A 26 -11.77 5.26 11.39
C GLU A 26 -11.28 5.40 12.84
N ARG A 27 -10.65 4.35 13.38
CA ARG A 27 -10.08 4.40 14.72
C ARG A 27 -8.91 5.37 14.83
N LEU A 28 -7.93 5.30 13.92
CA LEU A 28 -6.77 6.20 13.95
C LEU A 28 -7.15 7.66 13.66
N LEU A 29 -8.12 7.90 12.79
CA LEU A 29 -8.68 9.23 12.57
C LEU A 29 -9.27 9.80 13.88
N ARG A 30 -10.05 9.01 14.63
CA ARG A 30 -10.58 9.42 15.95
C ARG A 30 -9.50 9.69 17.01
N LEU A 31 -8.30 9.14 16.85
CA LEU A 31 -7.16 9.40 17.74
C LEU A 31 -6.42 10.71 17.42
N GLY A 32 -6.88 11.46 16.41
CA GLY A 32 -6.32 12.76 16.01
C GLY A 32 -5.54 12.74 14.70
N ALA A 33 -5.59 11.64 13.93
CA ALA A 33 -4.94 11.57 12.63
C ALA A 33 -5.68 12.37 11.54
N ASP A 34 -6.91 12.83 11.82
CA ASP A 34 -7.68 13.75 10.99
C ASP A 34 -7.07 15.15 10.93
N ALA A 35 -6.29 15.54 11.95
CA ALA A 35 -5.58 16.81 12.02
C ALA A 35 -4.21 16.80 11.31
N LEU A 36 -3.85 15.71 10.62
CA LEU A 36 -2.62 15.66 9.83
C LEU A 36 -2.70 16.59 8.61
N ASP A 37 -1.66 17.40 8.42
CA ASP A 37 -1.58 18.29 7.26
C ASP A 37 -1.64 17.50 5.94
N ALA A 38 -2.41 18.03 4.98
CA ALA A 38 -2.47 17.45 3.65
C ALA A 38 -1.13 17.62 2.92
N ARG A 39 -0.69 16.55 2.25
CA ARG A 39 0.51 16.61 1.39
C ARG A 39 0.24 17.55 0.21
N PRO A 40 1.03 18.62 -0.01
CA PRO A 40 0.72 19.63 -1.02
C PRO A 40 0.80 19.12 -2.46
N TRP A 41 1.51 18.02 -2.71
CA TRP A 41 1.63 17.36 -4.00
C TRP A 41 0.61 16.23 -4.22
N ARG A 42 -0.33 16.00 -3.30
CA ARG A 42 -1.34 14.94 -3.42
C ARG A 42 -2.70 15.56 -3.78
N PRO A 43 -3.38 15.12 -4.86
CA PRO A 43 -4.67 15.68 -5.23
C PRO A 43 -5.73 15.39 -4.16
N ALA A 44 -6.48 16.43 -3.76
CA ALA A 44 -7.65 16.29 -2.90
C ALA A 44 -8.83 15.72 -3.72
N PRO A 45 -9.74 14.90 -3.13
CA PRO A 45 -9.86 14.51 -1.72
C PRO A 45 -9.47 13.03 -1.53
N THR A 46 -8.17 12.72 -1.46
CA THR A 46 -7.75 11.35 -1.14
C THR A 46 -7.79 11.17 0.38
N PRO A 47 -8.41 10.11 0.94
CA PRO A 47 -8.30 9.82 2.37
C PRO A 47 -6.83 9.71 2.80
N THR A 48 -6.53 10.02 4.07
CA THR A 48 -5.18 9.97 4.65
C THR A 48 -4.46 8.68 4.27
N SER A 49 -3.19 8.71 3.86
CA SER A 49 -2.50 7.48 3.46
C SER A 49 -2.47 6.45 4.61
N ALA A 50 -2.61 5.16 4.31
CA ALA A 50 -2.40 4.10 5.30
C ALA A 50 -0.98 4.14 5.87
N VAL A 51 0.02 4.51 5.06
CA VAL A 51 1.40 4.76 5.53
C VAL A 51 1.43 5.90 6.55
N ASP A 52 0.73 7.01 6.29
CA ASP A 52 0.66 8.15 7.22
C ASP A 52 -0.02 7.76 8.54
N LEU A 53 -1.10 6.99 8.49
CA LEU A 53 -1.80 6.49 9.68
C LEU A 53 -0.92 5.57 10.53
N VAL A 54 -0.15 4.67 9.91
CA VAL A 54 0.80 3.79 10.63
C VAL A 54 1.94 4.61 11.25
N GLN A 55 2.49 5.59 10.52
CA GLN A 55 3.52 6.49 11.07
C GLN A 55 2.99 7.33 12.23
N PHE A 56 1.76 7.83 12.12
CA PHE A 56 1.08 8.53 13.20
C PHE A 56 0.93 7.64 14.45
N ALA A 57 0.49 6.40 14.28
CA ALA A 57 0.37 5.46 15.40
C ALA A 57 1.72 5.22 16.09
N LEU A 58 2.80 5.07 15.31
CA LEU A 58 4.15 4.96 15.87
C LEU A 58 4.61 6.23 16.58
N TRP A 59 4.25 7.41 16.08
CA TRP A 59 4.56 8.67 16.75
C TRP A 59 3.80 8.83 18.08
N ARG A 60 2.52 8.41 18.13
CA ARG A 60 1.64 8.43 19.31
C ARG A 60 1.82 7.25 20.26
N TRP A 61 2.79 6.36 20.02
CA TRP A 61 2.87 5.02 20.64
C TRP A 61 2.65 4.99 22.16
N ALA A 62 3.13 6.01 22.89
CA ALA A 62 3.02 6.10 24.34
C ALA A 62 1.57 6.21 24.85
N ASP A 63 0.66 6.67 24.00
CA ASP A 63 -0.74 6.92 24.33
C ASP A 63 -1.69 5.88 23.70
N LEU A 64 -1.16 4.82 23.09
CA LEU A 64 -1.95 3.79 22.41
C LEU A 64 -2.29 2.61 23.35
N GLY A 65 -3.58 2.25 23.36
CA GLY A 65 -4.04 0.99 23.93
C GLY A 65 -3.88 -0.19 22.97
N PRO A 66 -4.04 -1.45 23.44
CA PRO A 66 -3.88 -2.64 22.61
C PRO A 66 -4.72 -2.64 21.32
N GLU A 67 -5.97 -2.19 21.39
CA GLU A 67 -6.86 -2.12 20.21
C GLU A 67 -6.42 -1.06 19.18
N ASP A 68 -5.76 0.01 19.63
CA ASP A 68 -5.19 1.02 18.72
C ASP A 68 -3.99 0.45 17.97
N VAL A 69 -3.15 -0.32 18.68
CA VAL A 69 -2.01 -1.04 18.09
C VAL A 69 -2.49 -2.09 17.08
N LEU A 70 -3.52 -2.88 17.42
CA LEU A 70 -4.12 -3.84 16.49
C LEU A 70 -4.68 -3.17 15.24
N SER A 71 -5.29 -1.98 15.40
CA SER A 71 -5.77 -1.19 14.27
C SER A 71 -4.64 -0.68 13.39
N ALA A 72 -3.54 -0.19 13.98
CA ALA A 72 -2.35 0.18 13.21
C ALA A 72 -1.76 -1.02 12.45
N LEU A 73 -1.71 -2.20 13.07
CA LEU A 73 -1.25 -3.43 12.40
C LEU A 73 -2.17 -3.86 11.26
N ALA A 74 -3.49 -3.70 11.42
CA ALA A 74 -4.48 -4.03 10.40
C ALA A 74 -4.33 -3.18 9.13
N LEU A 75 -3.69 -2.01 9.21
CA LEU A 75 -3.39 -1.15 8.06
C LEU A 75 -2.08 -1.50 7.34
N LEU A 76 -1.25 -2.41 7.86
CA LEU A 76 0.00 -2.76 7.20
C LEU A 76 -0.15 -3.37 5.79
N PRO A 77 -1.17 -4.20 5.50
CA PRO A 77 -1.44 -4.65 4.12
C PRO A 77 -1.72 -3.48 3.17
N ALA A 78 -2.64 -2.57 3.55
CA ALA A 78 -2.93 -1.36 2.78
C ALA A 78 -1.71 -0.45 2.61
N ALA A 79 -0.92 -0.24 3.68
CA ALA A 79 0.30 0.56 3.60
C ALA A 79 1.34 -0.04 2.64
N ARG A 80 1.46 -1.37 2.60
CA ARG A 80 2.34 -2.05 1.63
C ARG A 80 1.81 -1.92 0.21
N ALA A 81 0.50 -2.07 0.00
CA ALA A 81 -0.13 -1.87 -1.30
C ALA A 81 0.10 -0.44 -1.82
N GLU A 82 -0.08 0.58 -0.99
CA GLU A 82 0.21 1.98 -1.37
C GLU A 82 1.68 2.19 -1.79
N ILE A 83 2.64 1.56 -1.09
CA ILE A 83 4.06 1.64 -1.48
C ILE A 83 4.33 0.88 -2.79
N GLU A 84 3.69 -0.26 -3.01
CA GLU A 84 3.80 -1.03 -4.25
C GLU A 84 3.22 -0.27 -5.45
N GLU A 85 2.10 0.45 -5.26
CA GLU A 85 1.51 1.35 -6.26
C GLU A 85 2.46 2.50 -6.61
N LEU A 86 3.07 3.14 -5.59
CA LEU A 86 4.07 4.18 -5.79
C LEU A 86 5.31 3.63 -6.52
N GLU A 87 5.77 2.43 -6.16
CA GLU A 87 6.88 1.74 -6.84
C GLU A 87 6.53 1.49 -8.32
N ALA A 88 5.34 0.97 -8.61
CA ALA A 88 4.86 0.73 -9.97
C ALA A 88 4.78 2.04 -10.79
N GLY A 89 4.20 3.09 -10.22
CA GLY A 89 4.10 4.41 -10.86
C GLY A 89 5.47 5.04 -11.12
N LEU A 90 6.41 4.90 -10.20
CA LEU A 90 7.78 5.41 -10.37
C LEU A 90 8.56 4.62 -11.42
N LEU A 91 8.43 3.29 -11.43
CA LEU A 91 9.02 2.43 -12.48
C LEU A 91 8.45 2.78 -13.85
N PHE A 92 7.14 2.98 -13.97
CA PHE A 92 6.51 3.43 -15.20
C PHE A 92 7.01 4.81 -15.65
N THR A 93 7.15 5.75 -14.71
CA THR A 93 7.68 7.09 -14.97
C THR A 93 9.13 7.04 -15.45
N ALA A 94 9.97 6.21 -14.81
CA ALA A 94 11.36 5.97 -15.21
C ALA A 94 11.45 5.42 -16.65
N ARG A 95 10.58 4.46 -16.99
CA ARG A 95 10.49 3.91 -18.35
C ARG A 95 10.04 4.96 -19.37
N SER A 96 9.06 5.77 -19.00
CA SER A 96 8.55 6.89 -19.82
C SER A 96 9.61 7.98 -20.04
N ALA A 97 10.50 8.17 -19.07
CA ALA A 97 11.66 9.04 -19.17
C ALA A 97 12.85 8.45 -19.95
N GLY A 98 12.70 7.24 -20.52
CA GLY A 98 13.71 6.58 -21.36
C GLY A 98 14.80 5.83 -20.59
N LEU A 99 14.68 5.66 -19.26
CA LEU A 99 15.66 4.92 -18.48
C LEU A 99 15.64 3.43 -18.82
N THR A 100 16.82 2.84 -18.96
CA THR A 100 16.99 1.40 -19.23
C THR A 100 16.80 0.57 -17.96
N TRP A 101 16.43 -0.70 -18.12
CA TRP A 101 16.34 -1.64 -17.00
C TRP A 101 17.65 -1.78 -16.22
N ALA A 102 18.80 -1.60 -16.87
CA ALA A 102 20.09 -1.65 -16.18
C ALA A 102 20.30 -0.43 -15.26
N GLN A 103 19.96 0.78 -15.73
CA GLN A 103 20.03 1.99 -14.90
C GLN A 103 19.08 1.91 -13.71
N MET A 104 17.85 1.43 -13.94
CA MET A 104 16.85 1.25 -12.89
C MET A 104 17.28 0.17 -11.88
N ALA A 105 17.79 -0.97 -12.36
CA ALA A 105 18.30 -2.04 -11.51
C ALA A 105 19.46 -1.55 -10.61
N HIS A 106 20.39 -0.80 -11.18
CA HIS A 106 21.49 -0.21 -10.41
C HIS A 106 20.98 0.75 -9.32
N ALA A 107 20.05 1.65 -9.66
CA ALA A 107 19.48 2.60 -8.70
C ALA A 107 18.69 1.93 -7.56
N MET A 108 18.03 0.81 -7.84
CA MET A 108 17.25 0.05 -6.86
C MET A 108 18.05 -1.03 -6.14
N GLY A 109 19.34 -1.19 -6.44
CA GLY A 109 20.20 -2.21 -5.81
C GLY A 109 19.92 -3.65 -6.26
N PHE A 110 19.33 -3.85 -7.44
CA PHE A 110 19.17 -5.20 -8.01
C PHE A 110 20.48 -5.71 -8.59
N ASN A 111 20.72 -7.01 -8.40
CA ASN A 111 21.90 -7.70 -8.95
C ASN A 111 21.85 -7.86 -10.48
N SER A 112 20.70 -7.66 -11.12
CA SER A 112 20.56 -7.75 -12.57
C SER A 112 19.40 -6.92 -13.13
N PRO A 113 19.48 -6.48 -14.41
CA PRO A 113 18.37 -5.81 -15.10
C PRO A 113 17.09 -6.66 -15.15
N GLN A 114 17.23 -7.98 -15.30
CA GLN A 114 16.10 -8.92 -15.38
C GLN A 114 15.33 -8.97 -14.06
N ALA A 115 16.02 -8.87 -12.91
CA ALA A 115 15.36 -8.85 -11.60
C ALA A 115 14.45 -7.62 -11.46
N CYS A 116 14.93 -6.45 -11.90
CA CYS A 116 14.14 -5.22 -11.94
C CYS A 116 12.92 -5.35 -12.87
N GLN A 117 13.12 -5.91 -14.07
CA GLN A 117 12.02 -6.14 -15.02
C GLN A 117 10.96 -7.10 -14.45
N GLN A 118 11.38 -8.22 -13.83
CA GLN A 118 10.44 -9.16 -13.21
C GLN A 118 9.67 -8.55 -12.05
N ARG A 119 10.32 -7.69 -11.23
CA ARG A 119 9.65 -6.93 -10.18
C ARG A 119 8.55 -6.06 -10.79
N TYR A 120 8.85 -5.31 -11.85
CA TYR A 120 7.87 -4.48 -12.55
C TYR A 120 6.68 -5.30 -13.09
N THR A 121 6.94 -6.41 -13.78
CA THR A 121 5.86 -7.28 -14.31
C THR A 121 4.96 -7.80 -13.19
N ARG A 122 5.52 -8.18 -12.04
CA ARG A 122 4.75 -8.67 -10.88
C ARG A 122 3.89 -7.57 -10.26
N LEU A 123 4.41 -6.35 -10.18
CA LEU A 123 3.66 -5.19 -9.69
C LEU A 123 2.51 -4.86 -10.64
N ALA A 124 2.76 -4.82 -11.95
CA ALA A 124 1.73 -4.55 -12.95
C ALA A 124 0.60 -5.58 -12.93
N ALA A 125 0.93 -6.88 -12.86
CA ALA A 125 -0.09 -7.94 -12.81
C ALA A 125 -1.03 -7.81 -11.60
N ARG A 126 -0.53 -7.35 -10.45
CA ARG A 126 -1.36 -7.15 -9.25
C ARG A 126 -2.29 -5.94 -9.33
N GLN A 127 -1.96 -4.95 -10.17
CA GLN A 127 -2.82 -3.78 -10.40
C GLN A 127 -3.99 -4.14 -11.33
N ASP A 128 -3.76 -5.03 -12.29
CA ASP A 128 -4.80 -5.54 -13.18
C ASP A 128 -5.80 -6.45 -12.44
N ASP A 129 -5.35 -7.22 -11.45
CA ASP A 129 -6.22 -8.09 -10.63
C ASP A 129 -7.09 -7.32 -9.61
N GLY A 130 -6.74 -6.08 -9.29
CA GLY A 130 -7.40 -5.25 -8.27
C GLY A 130 -8.33 -4.14 -8.79
N SER A 131 -8.43 -3.97 -10.12
CA SER A 131 -9.28 -2.97 -10.79
C SER A 131 -10.66 -3.49 -11.17
#